data_AF-A0A060BSX6-F1
#
_entry.id   AF-A0A060BSX6-F1
#
_cell.length_a   1.000
_cell.length_b   1.000
_cell.length_c   1.000
_cell.angle_alpha   90.00
_cell.angle_beta   90.00
_cell.angle_gamma   90.00
#
_symmetry.space_group_name_H-M   'P 1'
#
loop_
_entity.id
_entity.type
_entity.pdbx_description
1 polymer ?
#
loop_
_entity_poly.entity_id
_entity_poly.type
_entity_poly.pdbx_seq_one_letter_code
_entity_poly.pdbx_strand_id
1 'polypeptide(L)'
;YAGLDGLLAANMRHAGALRIDHAMALTRLFWVPDGAPALAGAYVAYPVDDLLGIVALNSRRADCMVVGEDLGVVPDGLREKLSAHDLLSYRVVPFEREASRFRRAASYPAKAVACASSHDLPPLAAWWRGHDLEIEQALGRHVAEDAAATRVADKARL
;
A
#
# COMPACT_ATOMS: atom_id res chain seq x y z
N TYR A 1 -13.53 6.55 -20.16
CA TYR A 1 -13.14 5.65 -19.05
C TYR A 1 -14.18 4.56 -18.72
N ALA A 2 -14.88 3.98 -19.70
CA ALA A 2 -15.97 3.03 -19.44
C ALA A 2 -15.52 1.74 -18.73
N GLY A 3 -14.30 1.26 -19.02
CA GLY A 3 -13.75 0.07 -18.35
C GLY A 3 -13.53 0.28 -16.85
N LEU A 4 -12.95 1.41 -16.44
CA LEU A 4 -12.76 1.74 -15.03
C LEU A 4 -14.10 1.93 -14.31
N ASP A 5 -15.03 2.65 -14.93
CA ASP A 5 -16.37 2.89 -14.36
C ASP A 5 -17.11 1.57 -14.09
N GLY A 6 -17.14 0.67 -15.09
CA GLY A 6 -17.74 -0.66 -14.94
C GLY A 6 -17.05 -1.52 -13.87
N LEU A 7 -15.72 -1.45 -13.78
CA LEU A 7 -14.95 -2.16 -12.75
C LEU A 7 -15.30 -1.68 -11.35
N LEU A 8 -15.32 -0.36 -11.13
CA LEU A 8 -15.66 0.23 -9.84
C LEU A 8 -17.10 -0.08 -9.45
N ALA A 9 -18.06 0.13 -10.35
CA ALA A 9 -19.46 -0.17 -10.11
C ALA A 9 -19.69 -1.65 -9.75
N ALA A 10 -18.95 -2.58 -10.39
CA ALA A 10 -19.03 -3.99 -10.05
C ALA A 10 -18.51 -4.30 -8.63
N ASN A 11 -17.36 -3.73 -8.26
CA ASN A 11 -16.73 -3.98 -6.96
C ASN A 11 -17.42 -3.25 -5.79
N MET A 12 -18.08 -2.12 -6.05
CA MET A 12 -18.77 -1.33 -5.02
C MET A 12 -20.24 -1.74 -4.79
N ARG A 13 -20.85 -2.50 -5.72
CA ARG A 13 -22.30 -2.82 -5.73
C ARG A 13 -22.87 -3.32 -4.41
N HIS A 14 -22.08 -4.08 -3.66
CA HIS A 14 -22.49 -4.74 -2.42
C HIS A 14 -21.50 -4.52 -1.27
N ALA A 15 -20.70 -3.46 -1.35
CA ALA A 15 -19.65 -3.17 -0.38
C ALA A 15 -19.78 -1.74 0.15
N GLY A 16 -19.60 -1.56 1.46
CA GLY A 16 -19.50 -0.23 2.08
C GLY A 16 -18.09 0.36 2.02
N ALA A 17 -17.09 -0.44 1.61
CA ALA A 17 -15.72 -0.02 1.43
C ALA A 17 -15.03 -0.79 0.30
N LEU A 18 -14.16 -0.10 -0.45
CA LEU A 18 -13.30 -0.68 -1.48
C LEU A 18 -11.83 -0.31 -1.19
N ARG A 19 -10.96 -1.32 -1.11
CA ARG A 19 -9.51 -1.12 -1.11
C ARG A 19 -9.00 -1.21 -2.55
N ILE A 20 -8.40 -0.13 -3.05
CA ILE A 20 -7.67 -0.14 -4.32
C ILE A 20 -6.24 -0.55 -4.00
N ASP A 21 -5.87 -1.74 -4.46
CA ASP A 21 -4.50 -2.23 -4.39
C ASP A 21 -3.59 -1.40 -5.30
N HIS A 22 -2.37 -1.12 -4.84
CA HIS A 22 -1.38 -0.33 -5.56
C HIS A 22 -1.96 0.99 -6.10
N ALA A 23 -2.42 1.89 -5.23
CA ALA A 23 -3.09 3.13 -5.62
C ALA A 23 -2.23 4.03 -6.54
N MET A 24 -0.91 3.83 -6.54
CA MET A 24 0.03 4.41 -7.50
C MET A 24 -0.34 4.10 -8.97
N ALA A 25 -1.06 3.02 -9.25
CA ALA A 25 -1.55 2.69 -10.60
C ALA A 25 -2.44 3.79 -11.21
N LEU A 26 -3.07 4.63 -10.37
CA LEU A 26 -3.84 5.78 -10.83
C LEU A 26 -2.95 6.88 -11.42
N THR A 27 -1.65 6.89 -11.12
CA THR A 27 -0.69 7.86 -11.67
C THR A 27 0.31 7.24 -12.63
N ARG A 28 0.81 6.04 -12.36
CA ARG A 28 1.75 5.33 -13.23
C ARG A 28 1.83 3.84 -12.90
N LEU A 29 2.20 3.04 -13.89
CA LEU A 29 2.57 1.64 -13.69
C LEU A 29 3.97 1.38 -14.24
N PHE A 30 4.73 0.54 -13.55
CA PHE A 30 6.03 0.09 -14.03
C PHE A 30 5.82 -1.07 -15.01
N TRP A 31 6.02 -0.80 -16.30
CA TRP A 31 5.84 -1.78 -17.36
C TRP A 31 7.18 -2.43 -17.69
N VAL A 32 7.16 -3.75 -17.82
CA VAL A 32 8.31 -4.55 -18.27
C VAL A 32 7.94 -5.13 -19.63
N PRO A 33 8.78 -4.95 -20.67
CA PRO A 33 8.54 -5.62 -21.95
C PRO A 33 8.45 -7.14 -21.78
N ASP A 34 7.58 -7.77 -22.55
CA ASP A 34 7.41 -9.21 -22.45
C ASP A 34 8.72 -9.97 -22.73
N GLY A 35 9.05 -10.94 -21.88
CA GLY A 35 10.30 -11.69 -21.90
C GLY A 35 11.55 -10.94 -21.41
N ALA A 36 11.47 -9.66 -21.05
CA ALA A 36 12.61 -8.90 -20.53
C ALA A 36 12.76 -9.03 -18.99
N PRO A 37 13.98 -8.84 -18.44
CA PRO A 37 14.15 -8.78 -16.98
C PRO A 37 13.48 -7.54 -16.40
N ALA A 38 13.08 -7.61 -15.12
CA ALA A 38 12.39 -6.50 -14.44
C ALA A 38 13.16 -5.17 -14.49
N LEU A 39 14.50 -5.21 -14.48
CA LEU A 39 15.35 -4.02 -14.57
C LEU A 39 15.25 -3.27 -15.92
N ALA A 40 14.68 -3.90 -16.95
CA ALA A 40 14.46 -3.28 -18.26
C ALA A 40 13.15 -2.50 -18.35
N GLY A 41 12.37 -2.42 -17.26
CA GLY A 41 11.09 -1.73 -17.26
C GLY A 41 11.19 -0.22 -17.14
N ALA A 42 10.06 0.45 -17.36
CA ALA A 42 9.90 1.89 -17.23
C ALA A 42 8.51 2.25 -16.71
N TYR A 43 8.37 3.42 -16.10
CA TYR A 43 7.06 3.93 -15.70
C TYR A 43 6.28 4.47 -16.90
N VAL A 44 5.05 3.98 -17.07
CA VAL A 44 4.05 4.52 -18.00
C VAL A 44 3.04 5.34 -17.22
N ALA A 45 2.86 6.61 -17.61
CA ALA A 45 2.00 7.55 -16.92
C ALA A 45 0.51 7.36 -17.24
N TYR A 46 -0.34 7.64 -16.25
CA TYR A 46 -1.80 7.57 -16.32
C TYR A 46 -2.39 8.95 -15.93
N PRO A 47 -3.58 9.31 -16.45
CA PRO A 47 -4.20 10.62 -16.21
C PRO A 47 -4.82 10.69 -14.80
N VAL A 48 -3.98 10.86 -13.78
CA VAL A 48 -4.35 10.72 -12.36
C VAL A 48 -5.56 11.53 -11.93
N ASP A 49 -5.69 12.78 -12.40
CA ASP A 49 -6.79 13.65 -11.98
C ASP A 49 -8.15 13.16 -12.49
N ASP A 50 -8.21 12.68 -13.74
CA ASP A 50 -9.42 12.08 -14.29
C ASP A 50 -9.78 10.78 -13.57
N LEU A 51 -8.77 9.91 -13.34
CA LEU A 51 -8.99 8.61 -12.70
C LEU A 51 -9.46 8.78 -11.25
N LEU A 52 -8.87 9.70 -10.48
CA LEU A 52 -9.32 10.01 -9.12
C LEU A 52 -10.74 10.59 -9.11
N GLY A 53 -11.07 11.48 -10.05
CA GLY A 53 -12.43 12.00 -10.19
C GLY A 53 -13.46 10.90 -10.42
N ILE A 54 -13.12 9.90 -11.24
CA ILE A 54 -14.00 8.74 -11.51
C ILE A 54 -14.15 7.84 -10.28
N VAL A 55 -13.06 7.59 -9.56
CA VAL A 55 -13.10 6.82 -8.30
C VAL A 55 -13.99 7.52 -7.28
N ALA A 56 -13.79 8.82 -7.07
CA ALA A 56 -14.60 9.60 -6.14
C ALA A 56 -16.08 9.62 -6.55
N LEU A 57 -16.39 9.79 -7.84
CA LEU A 57 -17.77 9.76 -8.33
C LEU A 57 -18.45 8.40 -8.07
N ASN A 58 -17.76 7.30 -8.35
CA ASN A 58 -18.29 5.96 -8.11
C ASN A 58 -18.46 5.68 -6.61
N SER A 59 -17.48 6.08 -5.78
CA SER A 59 -17.56 6.00 -4.33
C SER A 59 -18.82 6.68 -3.79
N ARG A 60 -19.08 7.92 -4.24
CA ARG A 60 -20.25 8.71 -3.81
C ARG A 60 -21.57 8.11 -4.29
N ARG A 61 -21.61 7.56 -5.51
CA ARG A 61 -22.83 6.93 -6.07
C ARG A 61 -23.19 5.62 -5.37
N ALA A 62 -22.19 4.88 -4.90
CA ALA A 62 -22.36 3.59 -4.26
C ALA A 62 -22.41 3.65 -2.73
N ASP A 63 -22.24 4.84 -2.14
CA ASP A 63 -22.04 5.02 -0.68
C ASP A 63 -20.93 4.09 -0.13
N CYS A 64 -19.81 4.06 -0.85
CA CYS A 64 -18.73 3.11 -0.63
C CYS A 64 -17.42 3.87 -0.39
N MET A 65 -16.85 3.78 0.81
CA MET A 65 -15.58 4.43 1.11
C MET A 65 -14.42 3.80 0.33
N VAL A 66 -13.37 4.57 0.03
CA VAL A 66 -12.22 4.07 -0.72
C VAL A 66 -10.95 4.19 0.09
N VAL A 67 -10.20 3.09 0.18
CA VAL A 67 -8.86 3.04 0.76
C VAL A 67 -7.86 2.81 -0.38
N GLY A 68 -6.99 3.77 -0.63
CA GLY A 68 -5.87 3.59 -1.55
C GLY A 68 -4.69 2.98 -0.82
N GLU A 69 -4.21 1.82 -1.25
CA GLU A 69 -2.94 1.29 -0.75
C GLU A 69 -1.78 2.10 -1.34
N ASP A 70 -1.16 2.93 -0.49
CA ASP A 70 -0.07 3.85 -0.84
C ASP A 70 1.25 3.48 -0.16
N LEU A 71 1.69 2.22 -0.32
CA LEU A 71 2.95 1.69 0.21
C LEU A 71 4.03 1.63 -0.88
N GLY A 72 5.29 1.60 -0.44
CA GLY A 72 6.45 1.50 -1.32
C GLY A 72 6.86 2.83 -1.96
N VAL A 73 7.17 2.81 -3.25
CA VAL A 73 7.70 3.97 -4.00
C VAL A 73 6.55 4.86 -4.47
N VAL A 74 6.00 5.62 -3.52
CA VAL A 74 4.89 6.55 -3.74
C VAL A 74 5.39 7.83 -4.44
N PRO A 75 4.79 8.24 -5.58
CA PRO A 75 5.14 9.50 -6.24
C PRO A 75 4.80 10.71 -5.36
N ASP A 76 5.64 11.74 -5.46
CA ASP A 76 5.39 13.03 -4.79
C ASP A 76 4.02 13.59 -5.19
N GLY A 77 3.27 14.10 -4.21
CA GLY A 77 1.95 14.68 -4.43
C GLY A 77 0.80 13.66 -4.50
N LEU A 78 1.06 12.35 -4.56
CA LEU A 78 -0.02 11.36 -4.68
C LEU A 78 -0.88 11.34 -3.41
N ARG A 79 -0.28 11.37 -2.22
CA ARG A 79 -1.01 11.30 -0.94
C ARG A 79 -1.92 12.52 -0.75
N GLU A 80 -1.46 13.69 -1.17
CA GLU A 80 -2.22 14.93 -1.17
C GLU A 80 -3.42 14.81 -2.12
N LYS A 81 -3.21 14.28 -3.34
CA LYS A 81 -4.29 14.04 -4.30
C LYS A 81 -5.31 13.03 -3.80
N LEU A 82 -4.88 11.90 -3.19
CA LEU A 82 -5.77 10.91 -2.58
C LEU A 82 -6.64 11.56 -1.49
N SER A 83 -6.01 12.29 -0.56
CA SER A 83 -6.72 12.96 0.54
C SER A 83 -7.70 14.03 0.05
N ALA A 84 -7.35 14.76 -1.03
CA ALA A 84 -8.21 15.76 -1.64
C ALA A 84 -9.47 15.16 -2.30
N HIS A 85 -9.43 13.88 -2.66
CA HIS A 85 -10.56 13.12 -3.23
C HIS A 85 -11.27 12.22 -2.20
N ASP A 86 -11.01 12.42 -0.90
CA ASP A 86 -11.57 11.61 0.20
C ASP A 86 -11.20 10.12 0.18
N LEU A 87 -10.08 9.76 -0.46
CA LEU A 87 -9.52 8.42 -0.36
C LEU A 87 -8.68 8.32 0.93
N LEU A 88 -8.94 7.28 1.72
CA LEU A 88 -8.14 6.95 2.89
C LEU A 88 -6.79 6.38 2.43
N SER A 89 -5.73 6.77 3.11
CA SER A 89 -4.42 6.13 2.97
C SER A 89 -4.36 4.79 3.72
N TYR A 90 -3.37 3.96 3.42
CA TYR A 90 -3.10 2.71 4.10
C TYR A 90 -1.75 2.79 4.85
N ARG A 91 -1.76 2.49 6.15
CA ARG A 91 -0.60 2.63 7.04
C ARG A 91 -0.33 1.30 7.73
N VAL A 92 0.82 0.69 7.46
CA VAL A 92 1.20 -0.60 8.05
C VAL A 92 2.32 -0.38 9.06
N VAL A 93 2.09 -0.69 10.33
CA VAL A 93 2.98 -0.35 11.45
C VAL A 93 4.48 -0.63 11.18
N PRO A 94 4.90 -1.79 10.64
CA PRO A 94 6.31 -2.05 10.34
C PRO A 94 6.97 -1.05 9.40
N PHE A 95 6.20 -0.38 8.53
CA PHE A 95 6.66 0.60 7.55
C PHE A 95 6.60 2.05 8.05
N GLU A 96 5.87 2.29 9.15
CA GLU A 96 5.69 3.63 9.71
C GLU A 96 6.91 4.01 10.54
N ARG A 97 7.95 4.50 9.86
CA ARG A 97 9.26 4.83 10.43
C ARG A 97 9.56 6.33 10.38
N GLU A 98 10.24 6.81 11.42
CA GLU A 98 10.95 8.10 11.46
C GLU A 98 12.41 7.81 11.82
N ALA A 99 13.27 7.80 10.80
CA ALA A 99 14.63 7.27 10.90
C ALA A 99 14.63 5.84 11.49
N SER A 100 15.20 5.67 12.68
CA SER A 100 15.31 4.37 13.35
C SER A 100 14.13 4.05 14.29
N ARG A 101 13.17 4.96 14.46
CA ARG A 101 12.03 4.80 15.39
C ARG A 101 10.73 4.57 14.65
N PHE A 102 9.75 3.97 15.32
CA PHE A 102 8.39 3.95 14.84
C PHE A 102 7.76 5.34 14.93
N ARG A 103 6.98 5.69 13.91
CA ARG A 103 6.16 6.90 13.91
C ARG A 103 5.18 6.83 15.08
N ARG A 104 5.00 7.95 15.79
CA ARG A 104 4.04 8.01 16.90
C ARG A 104 2.61 7.93 16.35
N ALA A 105 1.72 7.20 17.02
CA ALA A 105 0.32 7.08 16.61
C ALA A 105 -0.36 8.45 16.33
N ALA A 106 -0.08 9.46 17.16
CA ALA A 106 -0.61 10.82 16.99
C ALA A 106 -0.16 11.56 15.72
N SER A 107 0.86 11.05 15.02
CA SER A 107 1.38 11.62 13.77
C SER A 107 0.90 10.87 12.53
N TYR A 108 0.02 9.87 12.69
CA TYR A 108 -0.62 9.21 11.56
C TYR A 108 -1.64 10.19 10.95
N PRO A 109 -1.82 10.18 9.61
CA PRO A 109 -2.84 11.00 8.98
C PRO A 109 -4.23 10.56 9.44
N ALA A 110 -5.11 11.53 9.69
CA ALA A 110 -6.47 11.26 10.16
C ALA A 110 -7.30 10.44 9.15
N LYS A 111 -7.06 10.63 7.84
CA LYS A 111 -7.70 9.87 6.75
C LYS A 111 -6.86 8.65 6.38
N ALA A 112 -6.77 7.67 7.27
CA ALA A 112 -6.08 6.43 6.97
C ALA A 112 -6.67 5.23 7.70
N VAL A 113 -6.49 4.06 7.09
CA VAL A 113 -6.63 2.76 7.75
C VAL A 113 -5.25 2.33 8.21
N ALA A 114 -5.08 2.20 9.53
CA ALA A 114 -3.86 1.69 10.13
C ALA A 114 -4.02 0.19 10.48
N CYS A 115 -3.03 -0.62 10.14
CA CYS A 115 -3.00 -2.05 10.47
C CYS A 115 -1.64 -2.48 11.03
N ALA A 116 -1.65 -3.53 11.84
CA ALA A 116 -0.41 -4.13 12.38
C ALA A 116 0.36 -4.93 11.32
N SER A 117 -0.34 -5.47 10.32
CA SER A 117 0.19 -6.27 9.22
C SER A 117 -0.81 -6.26 8.05
N SER A 118 -0.36 -6.71 6.87
CA SER A 118 -1.20 -7.11 5.74
C SER A 118 -1.09 -8.62 5.49
N HIS A 119 -1.77 -9.12 4.45
CA HIS A 119 -1.66 -10.51 4.01
C HIS A 119 -0.32 -10.81 3.33
N ASP A 120 0.38 -9.79 2.83
CA ASP A 120 1.75 -9.90 2.27
C ASP A 120 2.84 -9.89 3.33
N LEU A 121 2.46 -9.63 4.58
CA LEU A 121 3.36 -9.48 5.71
C LEU A 121 3.09 -10.55 6.76
N PRO A 122 4.12 -10.94 7.52
CA PRO A 122 3.94 -11.94 8.56
C PRO A 122 2.94 -11.44 9.62
N PRO A 123 2.04 -12.30 10.11
CA PRO A 123 1.22 -11.98 11.27
C PRO A 123 2.09 -11.45 12.42
N LEU A 124 1.57 -10.51 13.22
CA LEU A 124 2.36 -9.85 14.26
C LEU A 124 3.05 -10.84 15.21
N ALA A 125 2.42 -11.97 15.54
CA ALA A 125 3.04 -13.00 16.37
C ALA A 125 4.23 -13.69 15.69
N ALA A 126 4.18 -13.91 14.37
CA ALA A 126 5.27 -14.49 13.60
C ALA A 126 6.43 -13.50 13.47
N TRP A 127 6.12 -12.23 13.15
CA TRP A 127 7.08 -11.13 13.20
C TRP A 127 7.70 -10.97 14.60
N TRP A 128 6.91 -11.07 15.66
CA TRP A 128 7.45 -10.97 17.01
C TRP A 128 8.40 -12.12 17.35
N ARG A 129 8.25 -13.30 16.75
CA ARG A 129 9.13 -14.44 17.05
C ARG A 129 10.31 -14.57 16.09
N GLY A 130 10.27 -13.91 14.92
CA GLY A 130 11.30 -14.09 13.90
C GLY A 130 11.03 -15.28 12.97
N HIS A 131 9.87 -15.93 13.08
CA HIS A 131 9.52 -17.10 12.26
C HIS A 131 9.45 -16.76 10.77
N ASP A 132 9.12 -15.51 10.43
CA ASP A 132 9.13 -15.02 9.06
C ASP A 132 10.54 -15.08 8.45
N LEU A 133 11.57 -14.75 9.22
CA LEU A 133 12.96 -14.82 8.78
C LEU A 133 13.41 -16.28 8.57
N GLU A 134 12.99 -17.17 9.48
CA GLU A 134 13.26 -18.61 9.37
C GLU A 134 12.60 -19.22 8.11
N ILE A 135 11.35 -18.83 7.83
CA ILE A 135 10.62 -19.26 6.62
C ILE A 135 11.31 -18.76 5.36
N GLU A 136 11.65 -17.48 5.27
CA GLU A 136 12.33 -16.91 4.10
C GLU A 136 13.68 -17.59 3.84
N GLN A 137 14.44 -17.87 4.89
CA GLN A 137 15.70 -18.62 4.80
C GLN A 137 15.47 -20.07 4.34
N ALA A 138 14.46 -20.76 4.87
CA ALA A 138 14.11 -22.12 4.47
C ALA A 138 13.65 -22.20 3.00
N LEU A 139 13.04 -21.13 2.48
CA LEU A 139 12.67 -20.99 1.07
C LEU A 139 13.83 -20.58 0.16
N GLY A 140 15.04 -20.39 0.71
CA GLY A 140 16.21 -19.95 -0.04
C GLY A 140 16.13 -18.51 -0.55
N ARG A 141 15.24 -17.69 0.04
CA ARG A 141 15.11 -16.27 -0.30
C ARG A 141 16.13 -15.45 0.50
N HIS A 142 16.40 -14.25 -0.01
CA HIS A 142 17.36 -13.36 0.63
C HIS A 142 16.82 -12.83 1.96
N VAL A 143 17.55 -13.10 3.04
CA VAL A 143 17.35 -12.48 4.35
C VAL A 143 18.57 -11.63 4.65
N ALA A 144 18.37 -10.37 4.99
CA ALA A 144 19.47 -9.48 5.35
C ALA A 144 20.23 -10.00 6.58
N GLU A 145 21.55 -9.91 6.58
CA GLU A 145 22.41 -10.45 7.66
C GLU A 145 22.06 -9.85 9.04
N ASP A 146 21.61 -8.59 9.05
CA ASP A 146 21.24 -7.85 10.25
C ASP A 146 19.75 -7.95 10.61
N ALA A 147 18.94 -8.74 9.87
CA ALA A 147 17.49 -8.78 10.05
C ALA A 147 17.07 -9.16 11.48
N ALA A 148 17.77 -10.12 12.10
CA ALA A 148 17.51 -10.53 13.47
C ALA A 148 17.87 -9.43 14.50
N ALA A 149 19.00 -8.76 14.30
CA ALA A 149 19.42 -7.64 15.15
C ALA A 149 18.45 -6.45 15.02
N THR A 150 18.04 -6.12 13.80
CA THR A 150 17.02 -5.11 13.50
C THR A 150 15.69 -5.46 14.17
N ARG A 151 15.27 -6.73 14.12
CA ARG A 151 14.06 -7.20 14.82
C ARG A 151 14.12 -6.98 16.32
N VAL A 152 15.26 -7.25 16.97
CA VAL A 152 15.45 -7.00 18.40
C VAL A 152 15.38 -5.51 18.72
N ALA A 153 16.05 -4.68 17.91
CA ALA A 153 16.03 -3.23 18.08
C ALA A 153 14.63 -2.64 17.89
N ASP A 154 13.87 -3.15 16.93
CA ASP A 154 12.49 -2.73 16.68
C ASP A 154 11.57 -3.03 17.86
N LYS A 155 11.64 -4.24 18.43
CA LYS A 155 10.84 -4.62 19.61
C LYS A 155 11.10 -3.72 20.81
N ALA A 156 12.34 -3.27 20.98
CA ALA A 156 12.71 -2.36 22.07
C ALA A 156 12.23 -0.92 21.85
N ARG A 157 11.78 -0.57 20.64
CA ARG A 157 11.35 0.77 20.23
C ARG A 157 9.83 0.90 20.05
N LEU A 158 9.10 -0.21 20.07
CA LEU A 158 7.63 -0.25 20.13
C LEU A 158 7.15 0.08 21.54
#